data_AF-A2EPM3-F1
#
_entry.id   AF-A2EPM3-F1
#
_cell.length_a   1.000
_cell.length_b   1.000
_cell.length_c   1.000
_cell.angle_alpha   90.00
_cell.angle_beta   90.00
_cell.angle_gamma   90.00
#
_symmetry.space_group_name_H-M   'P 1'
#
loop_
_entity.id
_entity.type
_entity.pdbx_description
1 polymer ?
#
loop_
_entity_poly.entity_id
_entity_poly.type
_entity_poly.pdbx_seq_one_letter_code
_entity_poly.pdbx_strand_id
1 'polypeptide(L)'
;MTLFHPETLYLYLGEQGSWSGPPTFNGGGQGTIGVSDRSYYVSGGSGGGASDLRLMSGPWDDSESLKSRVMISAGGAGSAYYRECGGFIQGGHGGDLIGSDGTICTLAFAATITKAIGAKQDLYGIGASSWGINGSFGIGGNCGNHYHGSGGSGGYYGGGSGGAVNARVASGSGGSSYISGHENCKAISKDYNETNMKHLDTSVHFSGFKFYSTTLLNGNSRIPGFTSNTFENGHNGYGQARITVLETMNPISKCFCSYIKFSYILLFTDIELSEELIFIFQYC
;
A
#
# COMPACT_ATOMS: atom_id res chain seq x y z
N MET A 1 -6.43 -8.65 -37.98
CA MET A 1 -5.40 -8.38 -36.95
C MET A 1 -5.82 -7.09 -36.28
N THR A 2 -6.32 -7.15 -35.05
CA THR A 2 -6.72 -5.96 -34.28
C THR A 2 -5.46 -5.30 -33.76
N LEU A 3 -5.18 -4.08 -34.21
CA LEU A 3 -3.99 -3.32 -33.80
C LEU A 3 -4.08 -2.81 -32.35
N PHE A 4 -5.28 -2.85 -31.75
CA PHE A 4 -5.54 -2.40 -30.39
C PHE A 4 -6.10 -3.55 -29.56
N HIS A 5 -5.43 -3.86 -28.46
CA HIS A 5 -5.91 -4.78 -27.45
C HIS A 5 -6.27 -3.96 -26.22
N PRO A 6 -7.57 -3.70 -25.95
CA PRO A 6 -7.96 -2.97 -24.77
C PRO A 6 -7.53 -3.75 -23.52
N GLU A 7 -6.76 -3.11 -22.65
CA GLU A 7 -6.43 -3.65 -21.34
C GLU A 7 -7.42 -3.13 -20.30
N THR A 8 -7.84 -4.02 -19.39
CA THR A 8 -8.71 -3.65 -18.26
C THR A 8 -7.84 -3.62 -17.01
N LEU A 9 -7.89 -2.50 -16.28
CA LEU A 9 -7.29 -2.37 -14.96
C LEU A 9 -8.38 -2.38 -13.90
N TYR A 10 -8.10 -3.04 -12.77
CA TYR A 10 -9.02 -3.14 -11.64
C TYR A 10 -8.48 -2.32 -10.47
N LEU A 11 -9.30 -1.42 -9.94
CA LEU A 11 -8.94 -0.53 -8.84
C LEU A 11 -9.49 -1.09 -7.52
N TYR A 12 -8.59 -1.29 -6.56
CA TYR A 12 -8.89 -1.70 -5.19
C TYR A 12 -8.52 -0.55 -4.25
N LEU A 13 -9.48 -0.07 -3.46
CA LEU A 13 -9.27 1.04 -2.52
C LEU A 13 -9.21 0.52 -1.10
N GLY A 14 -8.12 0.81 -0.39
CA GLY A 14 -7.87 0.32 0.96
C GLY A 14 -8.85 0.87 1.98
N GLU A 15 -9.16 0.09 3.00
CA GLU A 15 -9.99 0.56 4.11
C GLU A 15 -9.16 1.28 5.19
N GLN A 16 -9.77 2.29 5.80
CA GLN A 16 -9.18 3.02 6.92
C GLN A 16 -9.07 2.12 8.16
N GLY A 17 -7.92 2.17 8.83
CA GLY A 17 -7.74 1.58 10.16
C GLY A 17 -8.76 2.12 11.16
N SER A 18 -9.18 1.27 12.12
CA SER A 18 -10.11 1.66 13.17
C SER A 18 -9.55 1.36 14.56
N TRP A 19 -9.99 2.15 15.54
CA TRP A 19 -9.65 1.90 16.93
C TRP A 19 -10.13 0.53 17.36
N SER A 20 -9.25 -0.25 18.02
CA SER A 20 -9.54 -1.62 18.43
C SER A 20 -10.16 -2.48 17.33
N GLY A 21 -9.68 -2.24 16.11
CA GLY A 21 -10.30 -2.71 14.89
C GLY A 21 -9.88 -4.13 14.48
N PRO A 22 -10.77 -4.86 13.80
CA PRO A 22 -10.41 -6.08 13.06
C PRO A 22 -9.45 -5.74 11.89
N PRO A 23 -8.93 -6.75 11.17
CA PRO A 23 -8.20 -6.50 9.93
C PRO A 23 -9.06 -5.69 8.96
N THR A 24 -8.45 -4.77 8.21
CA THR A 24 -9.17 -3.93 7.25
C THR A 24 -9.02 -4.46 5.83
N PHE A 25 -10.00 -4.15 5.00
CA PHE A 25 -9.96 -4.48 3.59
C PHE A 25 -8.67 -3.98 2.92
N ASN A 26 -8.16 -4.85 2.05
CA ASN A 26 -6.90 -4.76 1.32
C ASN A 26 -5.63 -4.73 2.19
N GLY A 27 -5.64 -5.54 3.26
CA GLY A 27 -4.41 -6.00 3.89
C GLY A 27 -3.99 -5.26 5.16
N GLY A 28 -4.85 -4.43 5.76
CA GLY A 28 -4.53 -3.85 7.07
C GLY A 28 -4.65 -4.90 8.18
N GLY A 29 -3.63 -5.00 9.02
CA GLY A 29 -3.58 -5.95 10.12
C GLY A 29 -4.48 -5.52 11.29
N GLN A 30 -4.96 -6.50 12.03
CA GLN A 30 -5.78 -6.31 13.23
C GLN A 30 -5.02 -5.60 14.37
N GLY A 31 -5.69 -4.69 15.06
CA GLY A 31 -5.25 -4.13 16.34
C GLY A 31 -5.72 -4.96 17.55
N THR A 32 -5.75 -4.37 18.73
CA THR A 32 -6.33 -5.05 19.90
C THR A 32 -7.85 -5.08 19.81
N ILE A 33 -8.48 -6.27 19.76
CA ILE A 33 -9.94 -6.40 19.72
C ILE A 33 -10.50 -6.48 21.14
N GLY A 34 -11.64 -5.84 21.37
CA GLY A 34 -12.41 -6.00 22.61
C GLY A 34 -12.17 -4.92 23.68
N VAL A 35 -11.38 -3.88 23.37
CA VAL A 35 -11.25 -2.68 24.22
C VAL A 35 -12.29 -1.65 23.79
N SER A 36 -13.47 -1.70 24.42
CA SER A 36 -14.64 -0.87 24.06
C SER A 36 -14.67 0.52 24.72
N ASP A 37 -13.89 0.72 25.79
CA ASP A 37 -13.78 2.01 26.47
C ASP A 37 -12.53 2.76 25.97
N ARG A 38 -12.71 3.95 25.39
CA ARG A 38 -11.57 4.82 25.01
C ARG A 38 -10.83 5.39 26.23
N SER A 39 -11.47 5.36 27.39
CA SER A 39 -10.88 5.70 28.70
C SER A 39 -10.01 4.57 29.24
N TYR A 40 -10.06 3.39 28.61
CA TYR A 40 -9.24 2.26 29.02
C TYR A 40 -7.78 2.64 28.94
N TYR A 41 -7.04 2.13 29.91
CA TYR A 41 -5.67 2.49 30.16
C TYR A 41 -4.76 2.28 28.93
N VAL A 42 -5.11 1.33 28.05
CA VAL A 42 -4.33 0.93 26.87
C VAL A 42 -5.21 0.37 25.74
N SER A 43 -4.81 0.59 24.47
CA SER A 43 -5.39 -0.07 23.28
C SER A 43 -4.47 0.07 22.05
N GLY A 44 -4.84 -0.55 20.93
CA GLY A 44 -4.31 -0.20 19.61
C GLY A 44 -5.29 -0.45 18.46
N GLY A 45 -5.16 0.36 17.41
CA GLY A 45 -5.98 0.30 16.20
C GLY A 45 -5.49 -0.74 15.20
N SER A 46 -6.35 -1.09 14.25
CA SER A 46 -5.93 -1.80 13.05
C SER A 46 -5.13 -0.91 12.11
N GLY A 47 -4.26 -1.51 11.30
CA GLY A 47 -3.62 -0.82 10.19
C GLY A 47 -4.60 -0.58 9.06
N GLY A 48 -4.30 0.39 8.20
CA GLY A 48 -5.04 0.64 6.96
C GLY A 48 -4.62 -0.32 5.85
N GLY A 49 -5.56 -0.57 4.94
CA GLY A 49 -5.31 -1.35 3.72
C GLY A 49 -4.58 -0.55 2.65
N ALA A 50 -3.94 -1.27 1.73
CA ALA A 50 -3.33 -0.69 0.54
C ALA A 50 -4.40 -0.24 -0.47
N SER A 51 -4.05 0.68 -1.36
CA SER A 51 -4.82 0.94 -2.58
C SER A 51 -3.99 0.54 -3.79
N ASP A 52 -4.57 -0.17 -4.74
CA ASP A 52 -3.81 -0.73 -5.86
C ASP A 52 -4.59 -0.84 -7.18
N LEU A 53 -3.82 -0.89 -8.28
CA LEU A 53 -4.26 -1.23 -9.62
C LEU A 53 -3.78 -2.64 -9.98
N ARG A 54 -4.70 -3.47 -10.48
CA ARG A 54 -4.45 -4.87 -10.87
C ARG A 54 -4.71 -5.11 -12.34
N LEU A 55 -3.94 -6.03 -12.92
CA LEU A 55 -4.16 -6.54 -14.28
C LEU A 55 -5.29 -7.59 -14.35
N MET A 56 -5.74 -8.11 -13.21
CA MET A 56 -6.89 -9.02 -13.13
C MET A 56 -7.76 -8.73 -11.90
N SER A 57 -9.04 -9.08 -12.01
CA SER A 57 -9.95 -9.12 -10.88
C SER A 57 -9.80 -10.42 -10.10
N GLY A 58 -10.03 -10.35 -8.80
CA GLY A 58 -10.17 -11.51 -7.93
C GLY A 58 -10.41 -11.09 -6.48
N PRO A 59 -10.46 -12.04 -5.54
CA PRO A 59 -10.34 -11.73 -4.12
C PRO A 59 -9.10 -10.87 -3.87
N TRP A 60 -9.18 -9.93 -2.93
CA TRP A 60 -8.10 -8.95 -2.72
C TRP A 60 -6.84 -9.61 -2.14
N ASP A 61 -7.00 -10.71 -1.41
CA ASP A 61 -5.98 -11.47 -0.67
C ASP A 61 -5.53 -12.76 -1.38
N ASP A 62 -6.10 -13.07 -2.54
CA ASP A 62 -5.65 -14.22 -3.32
C ASP A 62 -4.26 -13.98 -3.91
N SER A 63 -3.44 -15.03 -3.97
CA SER A 63 -2.05 -14.96 -4.42
C SER A 63 -1.91 -14.47 -5.87
N GLU A 64 -2.74 -14.95 -6.81
CA GLU A 64 -2.66 -14.51 -8.20
C GLU A 64 -3.14 -13.06 -8.34
N SER A 65 -4.19 -12.70 -7.60
CA SER A 65 -4.70 -11.33 -7.52
C SER A 65 -3.64 -10.36 -6.97
N LEU A 66 -3.00 -10.68 -5.84
CA LEU A 66 -1.93 -9.87 -5.25
C LEU A 66 -0.70 -9.75 -6.16
N LYS A 67 -0.33 -10.83 -6.86
CA LYS A 67 0.78 -10.81 -7.82
C LYS A 67 0.49 -9.95 -9.05
N SER A 68 -0.78 -9.70 -9.37
CA SER A 68 -1.17 -8.91 -10.55
C SER A 68 -1.16 -7.39 -10.35
N ARG A 69 -0.81 -6.93 -9.14
CA ARG A 69 -0.78 -5.51 -8.78
C ARG A 69 0.40 -4.81 -9.49
N VAL A 70 0.13 -3.73 -10.21
CA VAL A 70 1.12 -2.96 -10.99
C VAL A 70 1.40 -1.57 -10.43
N MET A 71 0.52 -1.07 -9.57
CA MET A 71 0.69 0.17 -8.82
C MET A 71 0.02 -0.05 -7.46
N ILE A 72 0.77 0.19 -6.38
CA ILE A 72 0.37 -0.05 -5.00
C ILE A 72 0.81 1.14 -4.17
N SER A 73 -0.14 1.70 -3.43
CA SER A 73 0.09 2.63 -2.35
C SER A 73 -0.16 1.91 -1.03
N ALA A 74 0.85 1.89 -0.16
CA ALA A 74 0.74 1.27 1.16
C ALA A 74 -0.20 2.04 2.08
N GLY A 75 -0.88 1.33 2.98
CA GLY A 75 -1.61 1.96 4.08
C GLY A 75 -0.67 2.34 5.23
N GLY A 76 -1.21 3.11 6.19
CA GLY A 76 -0.53 3.43 7.45
C GLY A 76 -0.89 2.44 8.54
N ALA A 77 0.04 2.19 9.46
CA ALA A 77 -0.16 1.24 10.55
C ALA A 77 -1.16 1.77 11.59
N GLY A 78 -1.72 0.85 12.37
CA GLY A 78 -2.53 1.23 13.51
C GLY A 78 -1.67 1.97 14.53
N SER A 79 -2.23 3.02 15.14
CA SER A 79 -1.63 3.65 16.31
C SER A 79 -2.01 2.90 17.58
N ALA A 80 -1.22 3.05 18.64
CA ALA A 80 -1.53 2.55 19.96
C ALA A 80 -1.83 3.71 20.92
N TYR A 81 -2.43 3.41 22.06
CA TYR A 81 -2.67 4.37 23.13
C TYR A 81 -2.24 3.75 24.45
N TYR A 82 -1.48 4.49 25.26
CA TYR A 82 -1.07 4.06 26.58
C TYR A 82 -0.97 5.25 27.54
N ARG A 83 -1.88 5.32 28.53
CA ARG A 83 -2.08 6.54 29.34
C ARG A 83 -0.87 6.95 30.18
N GLU A 84 -0.20 6.04 30.90
CA GLU A 84 0.98 6.45 31.70
C GLU A 84 2.13 6.93 30.80
N CYS A 85 2.08 6.57 29.52
CA CYS A 85 3.05 6.90 28.49
C CYS A 85 2.80 8.26 27.81
N GLY A 86 1.91 9.08 28.36
CA GLY A 86 1.49 10.35 27.74
C GLY A 86 0.38 10.18 26.69
N GLY A 87 -0.15 8.96 26.51
CA GLY A 87 -1.30 8.69 25.66
C GLY A 87 -0.93 8.12 24.29
N PHE A 88 -1.17 8.89 23.24
CA PHE A 88 -1.12 8.42 21.84
C PHE A 88 0.30 8.01 21.40
N ILE A 89 0.41 6.85 20.76
CA ILE A 89 1.64 6.28 20.21
C ILE A 89 1.42 6.08 18.70
N GLN A 90 2.02 6.97 17.91
CA GLN A 90 1.86 7.00 16.46
C GLN A 90 2.31 5.67 15.81
N GLY A 91 1.47 5.12 14.95
CA GLY A 91 1.82 4.01 14.05
C GLY A 91 2.69 4.47 12.89
N GLY A 92 3.48 3.56 12.31
CA GLY A 92 4.31 3.87 11.16
C GLY A 92 3.48 4.19 9.91
N HIS A 93 3.86 5.26 9.21
CA HIS A 93 3.30 5.64 7.91
C HIS A 93 3.58 4.61 6.81
N GLY A 94 2.66 4.47 5.87
CA GLY A 94 2.88 3.80 4.60
C GLY A 94 4.08 4.41 3.89
N GLY A 95 4.95 3.55 3.37
CA GLY A 95 6.22 3.93 2.78
C GLY A 95 6.12 4.26 1.31
N ASP A 96 7.13 4.96 0.81
CA ASP A 96 7.52 4.89 -0.59
C ASP A 96 8.14 3.51 -0.87
N LEU A 97 9.46 3.41 -0.93
CA LEU A 97 10.19 2.15 -1.04
C LEU A 97 10.21 1.40 0.31
N ILE A 98 10.17 2.15 1.41
CA ILE A 98 10.30 1.62 2.78
C ILE A 98 9.22 2.21 3.68
N GLY A 99 8.43 1.33 4.31
CA GLY A 99 7.46 1.71 5.34
C GLY A 99 8.14 2.31 6.56
N SER A 100 7.48 3.25 7.23
CA SER A 100 8.03 3.80 8.47
C SER A 100 7.95 2.77 9.60
N ASP A 101 8.95 2.74 10.46
CA ASP A 101 8.93 1.90 11.65
C ASP A 101 7.83 2.34 12.63
N GLY A 102 7.41 1.40 13.49
CA GLY A 102 6.56 1.72 14.63
C GLY A 102 7.30 2.49 15.72
N THR A 103 6.55 3.00 16.68
CA THR A 103 7.06 3.74 17.84
C THR A 103 6.92 2.89 19.10
N ILE A 104 7.90 2.97 20.00
CA ILE A 104 7.80 2.38 21.34
C ILE A 104 7.57 3.48 22.35
N CYS A 105 6.64 3.25 23.27
CA CYS A 105 6.63 3.96 24.54
C CYS A 105 7.05 3.05 25.70
N THR A 106 7.80 3.61 26.67
CA THR A 106 8.43 2.88 27.79
C THR A 106 8.31 3.67 29.09
N LEU A 107 7.91 3.00 30.17
CA LEU A 107 7.85 3.61 31.52
C LEU A 107 8.75 2.95 32.56
N ALA A 108 9.14 1.70 32.35
CA ALA A 108 10.01 0.97 33.26
C ALA A 108 11.03 0.11 32.50
N PHE A 109 12.26 0.05 33.01
CA PHE A 109 13.39 -0.65 32.38
C PHE A 109 13.43 -2.16 32.66
N ALA A 110 12.37 -2.74 33.22
CA ALA A 110 12.38 -4.15 33.64
C ALA A 110 12.27 -5.16 32.49
N ALA A 111 11.88 -4.75 31.28
CA ALA A 111 11.76 -5.63 30.11
C ALA A 111 12.12 -4.94 28.79
N THR A 112 12.62 -5.71 27.82
CA THR A 112 13.00 -5.23 26.49
C THR A 112 11.94 -5.57 25.44
N ILE A 113 11.52 -4.58 24.64
CA ILE A 113 10.73 -4.77 23.42
C ILE A 113 11.39 -4.03 22.26
N THR A 114 11.35 -4.61 21.06
CA THR A 114 11.74 -3.94 19.82
C THR A 114 10.54 -3.22 19.18
N LYS A 115 10.80 -2.16 18.42
CA LYS A 115 9.78 -1.56 17.58
C LYS A 115 9.43 -2.50 16.43
N ALA A 116 8.22 -2.37 15.89
CA ALA A 116 7.91 -2.97 14.60
C ALA A 116 8.74 -2.26 13.51
N ILE A 117 9.26 -3.03 12.55
CA ILE A 117 10.08 -2.54 11.44
C ILE A 117 9.23 -2.45 10.18
N GLY A 118 9.33 -1.34 9.45
CA GLY A 118 8.58 -1.14 8.21
C GLY A 118 8.99 -2.08 7.10
N ALA A 119 8.06 -2.37 6.21
CA ALA A 119 8.30 -3.24 5.07
C ALA A 119 9.20 -2.56 4.02
N LYS A 120 9.87 -3.36 3.20
CA LYS A 120 10.78 -2.93 2.13
C LYS A 120 10.28 -3.43 0.78
N GLN A 121 11.06 -3.20 -0.27
CA GLN A 121 10.77 -3.68 -1.62
C GLN A 121 10.98 -5.20 -1.80
N ASP A 122 11.70 -5.84 -0.88
CA ASP A 122 12.07 -7.27 -0.96
C ASP A 122 11.79 -8.06 0.33
N LEU A 123 11.17 -7.41 1.32
CA LEU A 123 10.89 -8.02 2.62
C LEU A 123 9.70 -7.37 3.30
N TYR A 124 8.84 -8.19 3.89
CA TYR A 124 7.77 -7.73 4.76
C TYR A 124 8.27 -7.08 6.05
N GLY A 125 7.40 -6.29 6.68
CA GLY A 125 7.69 -5.64 7.95
C GLY A 125 7.81 -6.66 9.08
N ILE A 126 8.71 -6.38 10.03
CA ILE A 126 8.96 -7.26 11.19
C ILE A 126 8.14 -6.77 12.36
N GLY A 127 7.39 -7.66 13.01
CA GLY A 127 6.62 -7.34 14.20
C GLY A 127 7.51 -6.99 15.40
N ALA A 128 6.96 -6.29 16.38
CA ALA A 128 7.62 -6.09 17.67
C ALA A 128 7.99 -7.44 18.33
N SER A 129 9.13 -7.50 19.05
CA SER A 129 9.68 -8.75 19.59
C SER A 129 8.79 -9.47 20.61
N SER A 130 7.74 -8.82 21.12
CA SER A 130 6.77 -9.41 22.04
C SER A 130 5.38 -9.21 21.49
N TRP A 131 4.70 -10.31 21.16
CA TRP A 131 3.36 -10.35 20.55
C TRP A 131 3.21 -9.68 19.19
N GLY A 132 4.25 -9.06 18.65
CA GLY A 132 4.27 -8.60 17.28
C GLY A 132 4.32 -9.80 16.32
N ILE A 133 3.65 -9.64 15.21
CA ILE A 133 3.57 -10.59 14.10
C ILE A 133 4.07 -9.85 12.87
N ASN A 134 4.89 -10.54 12.07
CA ASN A 134 5.38 -9.99 10.81
C ASN A 134 4.22 -9.76 9.83
N GLY A 135 4.42 -8.82 8.90
CA GLY A 135 3.59 -8.76 7.71
C GLY A 135 3.93 -9.91 6.75
N SER A 136 3.31 -9.88 5.58
CA SER A 136 3.57 -10.76 4.46
C SER A 136 3.41 -9.99 3.14
N PHE A 137 3.44 -10.67 1.99
CA PHE A 137 3.14 -10.05 0.72
C PHE A 137 1.69 -9.56 0.69
N GLY A 138 1.49 -8.25 0.52
CA GLY A 138 0.15 -7.65 0.50
C GLY A 138 -0.49 -7.36 1.86
N ILE A 139 -0.06 -8.03 2.95
CA ILE A 139 -0.85 -8.11 4.19
C ILE A 139 -0.02 -7.70 5.41
N GLY A 140 -0.56 -6.80 6.22
CA GLY A 140 0.03 -6.35 7.47
C GLY A 140 -0.13 -7.37 8.60
N GLY A 141 0.82 -7.37 9.53
CA GLY A 141 0.79 -8.23 10.70
C GLY A 141 -0.41 -7.93 11.59
N ASN A 142 -1.05 -8.98 12.10
CA ASN A 142 -2.06 -8.85 13.15
C ASN A 142 -1.38 -8.67 14.51
N CYS A 143 -1.92 -7.86 15.41
CA CYS A 143 -1.42 -7.81 16.77
C CYS A 143 -1.75 -9.13 17.48
N GLY A 144 -0.73 -9.81 18.02
CA GLY A 144 -0.91 -11.08 18.74
C GLY A 144 -1.39 -10.90 20.18
N ASN A 145 -1.44 -9.66 20.68
CA ASN A 145 -1.84 -9.37 22.06
C ASN A 145 -3.28 -8.83 22.08
N HIS A 146 -4.09 -9.33 23.02
CA HIS A 146 -5.50 -8.95 23.14
C HIS A 146 -5.72 -7.58 23.80
N TYR A 147 -4.72 -7.04 24.49
CA TYR A 147 -4.84 -5.85 25.32
C TYR A 147 -4.07 -4.65 24.78
N HIS A 148 -2.89 -4.86 24.20
CA HIS A 148 -1.97 -3.79 23.80
C HIS A 148 -1.30 -4.04 22.44
N GLY A 149 -0.92 -2.98 21.74
CA GLY A 149 -0.29 -3.07 20.42
C GLY A 149 -1.29 -2.89 19.29
N SER A 150 -0.79 -2.58 18.10
CA SER A 150 -1.61 -2.22 16.94
C SER A 150 -1.23 -3.03 15.70
N GLY A 151 -2.13 -3.05 14.72
CA GLY A 151 -1.93 -3.78 13.48
C GLY A 151 -0.88 -3.13 12.58
N GLY A 152 -0.15 -3.96 11.83
CA GLY A 152 0.66 -3.50 10.70
C GLY A 152 -0.24 -3.08 9.54
N SER A 153 0.30 -2.37 8.56
CA SER A 153 -0.46 -1.91 7.39
C SER A 153 -0.34 -2.84 6.19
N GLY A 154 -1.30 -2.73 5.26
CA GLY A 154 -1.18 -3.33 3.93
C GLY A 154 -0.17 -2.57 3.05
N GLY A 155 0.28 -3.21 1.98
CA GLY A 155 1.20 -2.60 1.02
C GLY A 155 1.59 -3.55 -0.10
N TYR A 156 2.62 -3.23 -0.86
CA TYR A 156 3.31 -4.18 -1.72
C TYR A 156 3.80 -5.34 -0.86
N TYR A 157 4.58 -5.00 0.17
CA TYR A 157 4.75 -5.79 1.37
C TYR A 157 4.08 -5.10 2.56
N GLY A 158 3.38 -5.88 3.39
CA GLY A 158 2.71 -5.35 4.56
C GLY A 158 3.66 -5.13 5.74
N GLY A 159 3.33 -4.14 6.58
CA GLY A 159 4.07 -3.80 7.78
C GLY A 159 3.90 -4.82 8.91
N GLY A 160 4.82 -4.82 9.87
CA GLY A 160 4.75 -5.64 11.07
C GLY A 160 3.81 -5.03 12.12
N SER A 161 3.20 -5.88 12.96
CA SER A 161 2.37 -5.39 14.05
C SER A 161 3.18 -4.95 15.26
N GLY A 162 2.56 -4.05 16.03
CA GLY A 162 3.01 -3.67 17.35
C GLY A 162 2.79 -4.79 18.37
N GLY A 163 3.13 -4.49 19.61
CA GLY A 163 3.05 -5.46 20.70
C GLY A 163 3.32 -4.82 22.04
N ALA A 164 3.41 -5.61 23.10
CA ALA A 164 3.61 -5.06 24.44
C ALA A 164 4.24 -6.05 25.41
N VAL A 165 4.98 -5.50 26.37
CA VAL A 165 5.53 -6.25 27.51
C VAL A 165 5.57 -5.34 28.74
N ASN A 166 4.98 -5.80 29.85
CA ASN A 166 4.88 -5.02 31.08
C ASN A 166 4.39 -3.58 30.80
N ALA A 167 5.15 -2.57 31.22
CA ALA A 167 4.83 -1.15 31.00
C ALA A 167 5.45 -0.58 29.70
N ARG A 168 5.46 -1.36 28.61
CA ARG A 168 5.99 -0.96 27.30
C ARG A 168 5.05 -1.39 26.19
N VAL A 169 4.75 -0.47 25.29
CA VAL A 169 3.84 -0.69 24.15
C VAL A 169 4.52 -0.21 22.88
N ALA A 170 4.48 -1.02 21.84
CA ALA A 170 4.94 -0.73 20.50
C ALA A 170 3.74 -0.62 19.55
N SER A 171 3.74 0.39 18.68
CA SER A 171 2.80 0.48 17.55
C SER A 171 3.31 -0.34 16.35
N GLY A 172 2.42 -0.63 15.41
CA GLY A 172 2.72 -1.28 14.13
C GLY A 172 3.49 -0.37 13.18
N SER A 173 4.03 -0.98 12.12
CA SER A 173 4.83 -0.32 11.10
C SER A 173 4.13 -0.25 9.74
N GLY A 174 4.65 0.65 8.90
CA GLY A 174 4.21 0.90 7.54
C GLY A 174 4.52 -0.25 6.57
N GLY A 175 3.66 -0.45 5.58
CA GLY A 175 3.92 -1.24 4.39
C GLY A 175 4.76 -0.45 3.39
N SER A 176 5.27 -1.14 2.37
CA SER A 176 5.98 -0.50 1.25
C SER A 176 5.05 -0.29 0.07
N SER A 177 5.25 0.77 -0.71
CA SER A 177 4.54 1.00 -1.97
C SER A 177 5.33 0.43 -3.15
N TYR A 178 4.70 0.36 -4.32
CA TYR A 178 5.35 -0.12 -5.54
C TYR A 178 4.67 0.48 -6.77
N ILE A 179 5.46 0.89 -7.75
CA ILE A 179 4.93 1.27 -9.06
C ILE A 179 5.80 0.59 -10.10
N SER A 180 5.17 -0.17 -11.00
CA SER A 180 5.88 -0.85 -12.07
C SER A 180 6.64 0.15 -12.94
N GLY A 181 7.95 -0.01 -13.04
CA GLY A 181 8.84 0.89 -13.78
C GLY A 181 9.32 2.12 -13.00
N HIS A 182 8.94 2.31 -11.74
CA HIS A 182 9.52 3.36 -10.89
C HIS A 182 10.93 2.98 -10.44
N GLU A 183 11.78 3.97 -10.25
CA GLU A 183 13.16 3.75 -9.86
C GLU A 183 13.25 3.07 -8.48
N ASN A 184 14.20 2.16 -8.30
CA ASN A 184 14.47 1.44 -7.04
C ASN A 184 13.35 0.52 -6.53
N CYS A 185 12.18 0.49 -7.16
CA CYS A 185 11.21 -0.57 -6.93
C CYS A 185 11.77 -1.93 -7.38
N LYS A 186 11.38 -3.01 -6.70
CA LYS A 186 11.77 -4.38 -7.09
C LYS A 186 10.53 -5.18 -7.43
N ALA A 187 10.41 -5.62 -8.67
CA ALA A 187 9.31 -6.46 -9.08
C ALA A 187 9.51 -7.89 -8.61
N ILE A 188 8.45 -8.53 -8.11
CA ILE A 188 8.42 -9.98 -7.91
C ILE A 188 8.53 -10.73 -9.24
N SER A 189 9.08 -11.93 -9.20
CA SER A 189 9.08 -12.82 -10.36
C SER A 189 7.70 -13.50 -10.54
N LYS A 190 7.42 -14.00 -11.74
CA LYS A 190 6.17 -14.74 -12.02
C LYS A 190 6.00 -15.99 -11.13
N ASP A 191 7.12 -16.62 -10.76
CA ASP A 191 7.20 -17.78 -9.88
C ASP A 191 7.33 -17.41 -8.39
N TYR A 192 7.09 -16.15 -8.01
CA TYR A 192 7.09 -15.70 -6.61
C TYR A 192 6.13 -16.52 -5.75
N ASN A 193 6.59 -16.86 -4.56
CA ASN A 193 5.77 -17.27 -3.44
C ASN A 193 6.46 -16.86 -2.12
N GLU A 194 5.73 -16.94 -1.02
CA GLU A 194 6.20 -16.47 0.30
C GLU A 194 7.41 -17.26 0.85
N THR A 195 7.73 -18.43 0.30
CA THR A 195 8.89 -19.22 0.76
C THR A 195 10.15 -18.95 -0.07
N ASN A 196 10.01 -18.59 -1.36
CA ASN A 196 11.15 -18.28 -2.22
C ASN A 196 11.50 -16.78 -2.27
N MET A 197 10.52 -15.91 -2.00
CA MET A 197 10.62 -14.45 -2.06
C MET A 197 11.41 -13.92 -3.27
N LYS A 198 11.19 -14.51 -4.44
CA LYS A 198 12.01 -14.26 -5.63
C LYS A 198 11.61 -12.94 -6.32
N HIS A 199 12.61 -12.09 -6.55
CA HIS A 199 12.47 -10.81 -7.23
C HIS A 199 13.23 -10.80 -8.56
N LEU A 200 12.85 -9.87 -9.44
CA LEU A 200 13.54 -9.55 -10.68
C LEU A 200 14.60 -8.47 -10.42
N ASP A 201 15.61 -8.39 -11.29
CA ASP A 201 16.61 -7.30 -11.29
C ASP A 201 16.06 -6.01 -11.95
N THR A 202 14.74 -5.84 -11.98
CA THR A 202 14.04 -4.70 -12.58
C THR A 202 12.85 -4.29 -11.71
N SER A 203 12.44 -3.03 -11.83
CA SER A 203 11.20 -2.52 -11.26
C SER A 203 9.97 -2.78 -12.13
N VAL A 204 10.14 -3.33 -13.33
CA VAL A 204 9.03 -3.63 -14.23
C VAL A 204 8.39 -4.95 -13.85
N HIS A 205 7.09 -4.91 -13.59
CA HIS A 205 6.24 -6.05 -13.31
C HIS A 205 6.43 -7.17 -14.36
N PHE A 206 6.37 -8.44 -13.94
CA PHE A 206 6.69 -9.59 -14.81
C PHE A 206 5.81 -9.71 -16.07
N SER A 207 4.68 -8.99 -16.14
CA SER A 207 3.86 -8.89 -17.35
C SER A 207 4.45 -7.99 -18.43
N GLY A 208 5.44 -7.16 -18.09
CA GLY A 208 5.97 -6.09 -18.94
C GLY A 208 5.20 -4.77 -18.83
N PHE A 209 4.06 -4.72 -18.12
CA PHE A 209 3.31 -3.49 -17.89
C PHE A 209 4.16 -2.51 -17.06
N LYS A 210 4.28 -1.25 -17.48
CA LYS A 210 5.04 -0.22 -16.75
C LYS A 210 4.43 1.16 -16.90
N PHE A 211 4.65 1.99 -15.90
CA PHE A 211 4.32 3.41 -15.93
C PHE A 211 5.55 4.23 -16.30
N TYR A 212 5.32 5.44 -16.81
CA TYR A 212 6.35 6.42 -17.12
C TYR A 212 6.11 7.67 -16.28
N SER A 213 7.16 8.46 -16.05
CA SER A 213 7.08 9.73 -15.32
C SER A 213 6.43 9.58 -13.94
N THR A 214 6.86 8.57 -13.19
CA THR A 214 6.24 8.18 -11.92
C THR A 214 6.82 8.96 -10.75
N THR A 215 5.96 9.32 -9.79
CA THR A 215 6.36 9.83 -8.48
C THR A 215 5.81 8.92 -7.41
N LEU A 216 6.65 8.52 -6.46
CA LEU A 216 6.26 7.73 -5.30
C LEU A 216 6.63 8.51 -4.04
N LEU A 217 5.63 8.81 -3.20
CA LEU A 217 5.80 9.57 -1.97
C LEU A 217 5.64 8.64 -0.75
N ASN A 218 5.89 9.11 0.46
CA ASN A 218 5.56 8.36 1.69
C ASN A 218 4.33 8.99 2.38
N GLY A 219 3.73 8.28 3.34
CA GLY A 219 2.52 8.69 4.06
C GLY A 219 2.69 9.89 5.00
N ASN A 220 3.91 10.46 5.11
CA ASN A 220 4.16 11.71 5.81
C ASN A 220 4.52 12.86 4.85
N SER A 221 4.57 12.59 3.55
CA SER A 221 4.78 13.61 2.53
C SER A 221 3.53 14.46 2.34
N ARG A 222 3.73 15.71 1.93
CA ARG A 222 2.65 16.60 1.53
C ARG A 222 2.15 16.19 0.14
N ILE A 223 0.88 15.82 0.03
CA ILE A 223 0.23 15.37 -1.20
C ILE A 223 -0.92 16.32 -1.59
N PRO A 224 -1.24 16.46 -2.90
CA PRO A 224 -2.39 17.23 -3.32
C PRO A 224 -3.67 16.60 -2.79
N GLY A 225 -4.55 17.40 -2.20
CA GLY A 225 -5.82 16.94 -1.64
C GLY A 225 -6.83 16.52 -2.71
N PHE A 226 -7.82 15.76 -2.30
CA PHE A 226 -8.84 15.23 -3.22
C PHE A 226 -9.84 16.29 -3.72
N THR A 227 -9.87 17.48 -3.13
CA THR A 227 -10.61 18.65 -3.62
C THR A 227 -9.65 19.68 -4.21
N SER A 228 -10.06 20.39 -5.27
CA SER A 228 -9.18 21.35 -5.96
C SER A 228 -8.67 22.42 -4.99
N ASN A 229 -7.35 22.65 -5.03
CA ASN A 229 -6.59 23.68 -4.27
C ASN A 229 -6.27 23.38 -2.80
N THR A 230 -6.42 22.13 -2.33
CA THR A 230 -5.95 21.75 -0.98
C THR A 230 -4.73 20.84 -1.04
N PHE A 231 -3.96 20.81 0.04
CA PHE A 231 -2.87 19.86 0.28
C PHE A 231 -3.09 19.23 1.65
N GLU A 232 -2.69 17.98 1.78
CA GLU A 232 -2.72 17.22 3.03
C GLU A 232 -1.35 16.56 3.28
N ASN A 233 -1.04 16.24 4.54
CA ASN A 233 0.18 15.54 4.93
C ASN A 233 -0.17 14.07 5.14
N GLY A 234 0.12 13.24 4.15
CA GLY A 234 -0.55 11.96 4.01
C GLY A 234 -2.07 12.12 3.85
N HIS A 235 -2.76 11.00 3.74
CA HIS A 235 -4.22 10.95 3.62
C HIS A 235 -4.85 10.35 4.86
N ASN A 236 -5.89 10.97 5.40
CA ASN A 236 -6.64 10.41 6.51
C ASN A 236 -8.04 9.99 6.04
N GLY A 237 -8.27 8.68 5.92
CA GLY A 237 -9.55 8.14 5.45
C GLY A 237 -9.39 6.81 4.75
N TYR A 238 -10.44 6.43 4.03
CA TYR A 238 -10.41 5.32 3.08
C TYR A 238 -9.49 5.68 1.91
N GLY A 239 -8.87 4.67 1.30
CA GLY A 239 -8.02 4.82 0.13
C GLY A 239 -8.72 5.54 -1.02
N GLN A 240 -7.98 6.38 -1.72
CA GLN A 240 -8.50 7.20 -2.81
C GLN A 240 -7.61 7.11 -4.05
N ALA A 241 -8.25 7.19 -5.22
CA ALA A 241 -7.57 7.27 -6.50
C ALA A 241 -8.25 8.30 -7.38
N ARG A 242 -7.45 9.15 -8.02
CA ARG A 242 -7.92 10.11 -9.02
C ARG A 242 -7.30 9.77 -10.37
N ILE A 243 -8.15 9.66 -11.39
CA ILE A 243 -7.73 9.39 -12.77
C ILE A 243 -8.18 10.59 -13.61
N THR A 244 -7.23 11.20 -14.31
CA THR A 244 -7.47 12.29 -15.25
C THR A 244 -7.14 11.81 -16.65
N VAL A 245 -8.09 11.95 -17.58
CA VAL A 245 -7.84 11.66 -18.99
C VAL A 245 -7.25 12.92 -19.62
N LEU A 246 -5.98 12.88 -20.01
CA LEU A 246 -5.27 14.03 -20.58
C LEU A 246 -5.71 14.29 -22.02
N GLU A 247 -5.83 13.24 -22.83
CA GLU A 247 -6.29 13.34 -24.20
C GLU A 247 -7.20 12.18 -24.55
N THR A 248 -8.33 12.47 -25.18
CA THR A 248 -9.15 11.46 -25.86
C THR A 248 -8.92 11.60 -27.36
N MET A 249 -8.16 10.68 -27.95
CA MET A 249 -8.02 10.66 -29.40
C MET A 249 -9.36 10.24 -30.04
N ASN A 250 -9.96 11.16 -30.79
CA ASN A 250 -11.13 10.84 -31.61
C ASN A 250 -10.68 9.97 -32.79
N PRO A 251 -11.39 8.87 -33.10
CA PRO A 251 -11.04 8.05 -34.25
C PRO A 251 -11.15 8.88 -35.54
N ILE A 252 -10.02 9.11 -36.21
CA ILE A 252 -9.98 9.75 -37.53
C ILE A 252 -10.52 8.75 -38.55
N SER A 253 -11.83 8.77 -38.78
CA SER A 253 -12.48 7.99 -39.82
C SER A 253 -12.49 8.78 -41.13
N LYS A 254 -11.45 8.60 -41.95
CA LYS A 254 -11.47 8.64 -43.43
C LYS A 254 -10.05 8.65 -44.00
N CYS A 255 -9.52 7.48 -44.32
CA CYS A 255 -8.45 7.36 -45.32
C CYS A 255 -9.11 6.97 -46.64
N PHE A 256 -9.41 7.95 -47.51
CA PHE A 256 -9.82 7.68 -48.89
C PHE A 256 -8.55 7.44 -49.72
N CYS A 257 -8.15 6.18 -49.85
CA CYS A 257 -7.12 5.80 -50.83
C CYS A 257 -7.81 5.44 -52.16
N SER A 258 -7.67 6.30 -53.18
CA SER A 258 -8.45 6.25 -54.41
C SER A 258 -8.07 5.14 -55.40
N TYR A 259 -7.09 4.28 -55.11
CA TYR A 259 -6.57 3.34 -56.12
C TYR A 259 -6.33 1.89 -55.67
N ILE A 260 -6.68 1.50 -54.44
CA ILE A 260 -6.58 0.09 -54.01
C ILE A 260 -7.83 -0.29 -53.21
N LYS A 261 -8.65 -1.20 -53.77
CA LYS A 261 -9.77 -1.85 -53.06
C LYS A 261 -9.21 -2.85 -52.03
N PHE A 262 -8.65 -2.34 -50.94
CA PHE A 262 -8.56 -3.08 -49.69
C PHE A 262 -8.87 -2.12 -48.54
N SER A 263 -9.95 -2.42 -47.83
CA SER A 263 -10.31 -1.76 -46.58
C SER A 263 -9.37 -2.25 -45.47
N TYR A 264 -8.23 -1.58 -45.29
CA TYR A 264 -7.43 -1.72 -44.08
C TYR A 264 -7.62 -0.49 -43.20
N ILE A 265 -8.11 -0.73 -41.98
CA ILE A 265 -8.10 0.25 -40.90
C ILE A 265 -6.66 0.29 -40.38
N LEU A 266 -5.92 1.35 -40.73
CA LEU A 266 -4.63 1.65 -40.13
C LEU A 266 -4.88 2.43 -38.83
N LEU A 267 -4.70 1.75 -37.70
CA LEU A 267 -4.52 2.41 -36.41
C LEU A 267 -3.08 2.90 -36.35
N PHE A 268 -2.88 4.18 -36.05
CA PHE A 268 -1.59 4.67 -35.57
C PHE A 268 -1.76 4.88 -34.06
N THR A 269 -0.97 4.16 -33.26
CA THR A 269 -0.83 4.42 -31.83
C THR A 269 0.66 4.64 -31.57
N ASP A 270 1.12 5.87 -31.81
CA ASP A 270 2.31 6.36 -31.15
C ASP A 270 1.84 7.07 -29.88
N ILE A 271 2.24 6.54 -28.73
CA ILE A 271 2.07 7.15 -27.42
C ILE A 271 3.34 7.95 -27.18
N GLU A 272 3.30 9.25 -27.47
CA GLU A 272 4.32 10.19 -27.03
C GLU A 272 3.89 10.73 -25.66
N LEU A 273 4.54 10.25 -24.60
CA LEU A 273 4.27 10.70 -23.23
C LEU A 273 5.01 12.02 -23.00
N SER A 274 4.32 13.11 -23.30
CA SER A 274 4.66 14.47 -22.85
C SER A 274 4.44 14.58 -21.34
N GLU A 275 5.29 15.37 -20.71
CA GLU A 275 5.49 15.52 -19.26
C GLU A 275 4.20 15.74 -18.44
N GLU A 276 4.19 15.18 -17.23
CA GLU A 276 3.15 15.24 -16.18
C GLU A 276 2.00 14.22 -16.29
N LEU A 277 2.33 12.96 -16.04
CA LEU A 277 1.36 11.95 -15.66
C LEU A 277 1.29 11.86 -14.12
N ILE A 278 0.23 12.39 -13.51
CA ILE A 278 0.04 12.33 -12.06
C ILE A 278 -1.06 11.31 -11.73
N PHE A 279 -0.65 10.09 -11.37
CA PHE A 279 -1.50 9.19 -10.58
C PHE A 279 -1.27 9.51 -9.11
N ILE A 280 -2.28 10.11 -8.44
CA ILE A 280 -2.24 10.31 -6.98
C ILE A 280 -3.01 9.17 -6.34
N PHE A 281 -2.27 8.21 -5.79
CA PHE A 281 -2.78 7.40 -4.69
C PHE A 281 -2.44 8.12 -3.39
N GLN A 282 -3.39 8.16 -2.46
CA GLN A 282 -3.33 8.93 -1.22
C GLN A 282 -3.31 7.96 -0.02
N TYR A 283 -2.35 8.11 0.91
CA TYR A 283 -2.08 7.13 1.98
C TYR A 283 -1.65 7.73 3.34
N CYS A 284 -2.00 7.01 4.42
CA CYS A 284 -1.52 7.19 5.80
C CYS A 284 -0.09 6.67 5.99
#